data_AF-A0A4Y2LAV4-F1
#
_entry.id   AF-A0A4Y2LAV4-F1
#
_cell.length_a   1.000
_cell.length_b   1.000
_cell.length_c   1.000
_cell.angle_alpha   90.00
_cell.angle_beta   90.00
_cell.angle_gamma   90.00
#
_symmetry.space_group_name_H-M   'P 1'
#
loop_
_entity.id
_entity.type
_entity.pdbx_description
1 polymer ?
#
loop_
_entity_poly.entity_id
_entity_poly.type
_entity_poly.pdbx_seq_one_letter_code
_entity_poly.pdbx_strand_id
1 'polypeptide(L)'
;MTINTQLTNEEKIAIDELRKRVGNELNSELCDDTNMFYRFLKARDFHIDQAEDMLRKHIQWRKDNSVDTILQDYVEHEALSKYFPGNLIGFDKENCPVKYFAFGNLDAK
;
A
#
# COMPACT_ATOMS: atom_id res chain seq x y z
N MET A 1 -4.49 6.08 7.82
CA MET A 1 -3.76 5.90 9.09
C MET A 1 -2.45 6.64 8.96
N THR A 2 -2.36 7.82 9.56
CA THR A 2 -1.18 8.66 9.48
C THR A 2 -0.17 8.09 10.47
N ILE A 3 0.91 7.50 9.97
CA ILE A 3 2.01 7.12 10.86
C ILE A 3 2.52 8.45 11.41
N ASN A 4 2.45 8.63 12.73
CA ASN A 4 2.91 9.84 13.41
C ASN A 4 4.45 9.81 13.51
N THR A 5 5.12 9.52 12.40
CA THR A 5 6.56 9.41 12.30
C THR A 5 7.12 10.81 12.23
N GLN A 6 7.86 11.21 13.26
CA GLN A 6 8.71 12.40 13.20
C GLN A 6 9.80 12.12 12.15
N LEU A 7 9.63 12.63 10.94
CA LEU A 7 10.58 12.46 9.84
C LEU A 7 11.81 13.34 10.07
N THR A 8 13.00 12.78 9.86
CA THR A 8 14.25 13.57 9.83
C THR A 8 14.27 14.48 8.61
N ASN A 9 15.20 15.44 8.57
CA ASN A 9 15.33 16.33 7.42
C ASN A 9 15.79 15.57 6.18
N GLU A 10 16.67 14.59 6.35
CA GLU A 10 17.18 13.72 5.28
C GLU A 10 16.05 12.88 4.70
N GLU A 11 15.17 12.31 5.55
CA GLU A 11 14.01 11.55 5.10
C GLU A 11 13.02 12.42 4.29
N LYS A 12 12.79 13.67 4.71
CA LYS A 12 11.96 14.63 3.97
C LYS A 12 12.53 14.96 2.60
N ILE A 13 13.84 15.20 2.52
CA ILE A 13 14.52 15.48 1.25
C ILE A 13 14.38 14.30 0.29
N ALA A 14 14.61 13.07 0.77
CA ALA A 14 14.47 11.88 -0.05
C ALA A 14 13.04 11.66 -0.55
N ILE A 15 12.03 11.92 0.30
CA ILE A 15 10.61 11.89 -0.08
C ILE A 15 10.32 12.91 -1.18
N ASP A 16 10.76 14.16 -1.01
CA ASP A 16 10.52 15.23 -1.97
C ASP A 16 11.20 14.95 -3.31
N GLU A 17 12.40 14.36 -3.28
CA GLU A 17 13.10 13.94 -4.49
C GLU A 17 12.35 12.82 -5.21
N LEU A 18 12.00 11.73 -4.51
CA LEU A 18 11.25 10.63 -5.12
C LEU A 18 9.90 11.12 -5.67
N ARG A 19 9.18 11.98 -4.94
CA ARG A 19 7.93 12.60 -5.40
C ARG A 19 8.13 13.38 -6.70
N LYS A 20 9.20 14.17 -6.83
CA LYS A 20 9.49 14.91 -8.07
C LYS A 20 9.76 13.97 -9.25
N ARG A 21 10.40 12.82 -9.03
CA ARG A 21 10.75 11.88 -10.11
C ARG A 21 9.55 11.15 -10.70
N VAL A 22 8.52 10.87 -9.90
CA VAL A 22 7.35 10.08 -10.35
C VAL A 22 6.02 10.84 -10.33
N GLY A 23 5.99 12.10 -9.89
CA GLY A 23 4.74 12.83 -9.62
C GLY A 23 3.83 13.00 -10.83
N ASN A 24 4.41 13.07 -12.03
CA ASN A 24 3.71 13.14 -13.32
C ASN A 24 3.04 11.83 -13.76
N GLU A 25 3.28 10.71 -13.06
CA GLU A 25 2.62 9.42 -13.32
C GLU A 25 1.52 9.07 -12.31
N LEU A 26 1.39 9.89 -11.26
CA LEU A 26 0.46 9.69 -10.15
C LEU A 26 -0.78 10.57 -10.29
N ASN A 27 -1.90 10.11 -9.75
CA ASN A 27 -3.05 10.97 -9.49
C ASN A 27 -2.75 11.90 -8.28
N SER A 28 -3.59 12.92 -8.07
CA SER A 28 -3.37 13.91 -7.01
C SER A 28 -3.32 13.29 -5.60
N GLU A 29 -4.20 12.33 -5.31
CA GLU A 29 -4.27 11.67 -4.01
C GLU A 29 -2.98 10.91 -3.67
N LEU A 30 -2.45 10.13 -4.62
CA LEU A 30 -1.22 9.39 -4.43
C LEU A 30 0.02 10.31 -4.39
N CYS A 31 -0.01 11.42 -5.12
CA CYS A 31 1.07 12.41 -5.08
C CYS A 31 1.18 13.07 -3.70
N ASP A 32 0.05 13.25 -3.01
CA ASP A 32 -0.04 13.84 -1.68
C ASP A 32 0.24 12.84 -0.53
N ASP A 33 0.21 11.52 -0.79
CA ASP A 33 0.52 10.48 0.22
C ASP A 33 2.03 10.42 0.53
N THR A 34 2.46 11.29 1.44
CA THR A 34 3.83 11.29 2.00
C THR A 34 4.24 9.93 2.58
N ASN A 35 3.33 9.18 3.19
CA ASN A 35 3.65 7.89 3.76
C ASN A 35 3.91 6.84 2.68
N MET A 36 3.30 6.94 1.50
CA MET A 36 3.62 6.06 0.36
C MET A 36 5.09 6.19 0.00
N PHE A 37 5.55 7.40 -0.30
CA PHE A 37 6.95 7.64 -0.66
C PHE A 37 7.91 7.14 0.43
N TYR A 38 7.59 7.44 1.69
CA TYR A 38 8.36 6.94 2.82
C TYR A 38 8.46 5.40 2.86
N ARG A 39 7.34 4.68 2.68
CA ARG A 39 7.32 3.21 2.67
C ARG A 39 8.21 2.63 1.58
N PHE A 40 8.18 3.19 0.37
CA PHE A 40 9.02 2.70 -0.74
C PHE A 40 10.51 3.03 -0.53
N LEU A 41 10.83 4.21 -0.03
CA LEU A 41 12.21 4.58 0.35
C LEU A 41 12.73 3.67 1.45
N LYS A 42 11.94 3.47 2.51
CA LYS A 42 12.31 2.62 3.65
C LYS A 42 12.49 1.16 3.26
N ALA A 43 11.69 0.65 2.32
CA ALA A 43 11.84 -0.71 1.79
C ALA A 43 13.14 -0.91 0.98
N ARG A 44 13.87 0.15 0.66
CA ARG A 44 15.13 0.14 -0.11
C ARG A 44 16.26 0.86 0.61
N ASP A 45 16.19 0.96 1.94
CA ASP A 45 17.21 1.64 2.75
C ASP A 45 17.55 3.05 2.23
N PHE A 46 16.54 3.77 1.72
CA PHE A 46 16.63 5.10 1.11
C PHE A 46 17.51 5.20 -0.15
N HIS A 47 17.79 4.09 -0.83
CA HIS A 47 18.36 4.11 -2.18
C HIS A 47 17.31 4.59 -3.20
N ILE A 48 17.40 5.87 -3.58
CA ILE A 48 16.35 6.54 -4.37
C ILE A 48 16.07 5.83 -5.70
N ASP A 49 17.10 5.44 -6.46
CA ASP A 49 16.91 4.80 -7.76
C ASP A 49 16.17 3.45 -7.63
N GLN A 50 16.49 2.66 -6.59
CA GLN A 50 15.81 1.39 -6.34
C GLN A 50 14.38 1.58 -5.83
N ALA A 51 14.13 2.63 -5.04
CA ALA A 51 12.80 2.98 -4.55
C ALA A 51 11.92 3.47 -5.70
N GLU A 52 12.47 4.27 -6.61
CA GLU A 52 11.84 4.72 -7.85
C GLU A 52 11.43 3.53 -8.73
N ASP A 53 12.37 2.61 -9.01
CA ASP A 53 12.08 1.40 -9.79
C ASP A 53 10.94 0.58 -9.17
N MET A 54 10.94 0.43 -7.84
CA MET A 54 9.90 -0.30 -7.11
C MET A 54 8.55 0.43 -7.19
N LEU A 55 8.54 1.75 -7.04
CA LEU A 55 7.33 2.57 -7.08
C LEU A 55 6.73 2.61 -8.49
N ARG A 56 7.54 2.75 -9.54
CA ARG A 56 7.07 2.69 -10.94
C ARG A 56 6.41 1.36 -11.27
N LYS A 57 7.00 0.24 -10.82
CA LYS A 57 6.40 -1.10 -10.93
C LYS A 57 5.06 -1.18 -10.19
N HIS A 58 4.96 -0.58 -9.00
CA HIS A 58 3.70 -0.51 -8.27
C HIS A 58 2.64 0.32 -9.00
N ILE A 59 3.01 1.49 -9.54
CA ILE A 59 2.11 2.35 -10.32
C ILE A 59 1.57 1.60 -11.54
N GLN A 60 2.44 0.90 -12.27
CA GLN A 60 2.02 0.10 -13.42
C GLN A 60 1.08 -1.04 -12.99
N TRP A 61 1.42 -1.78 -11.93
CA TRP A 61 0.57 -2.84 -11.39
C TRP A 61 -0.82 -2.34 -10.99
N ARG A 62 -0.92 -1.16 -10.38
CA ARG A 62 -2.21 -0.54 -10.04
C ARG A 62 -3.07 -0.29 -11.28
N LYS A 63 -2.47 0.22 -12.36
CA LYS A 63 -3.14 0.45 -13.64
C LYS A 63 -3.60 -0.86 -14.28
N ASP A 64 -2.72 -1.86 -14.32
CA ASP A 64 -2.99 -3.16 -14.93
C ASP A 64 -4.11 -3.94 -14.22
N ASN A 65 -4.33 -3.67 -12.94
CA ASN A 65 -5.30 -4.37 -12.09
C ASN A 65 -6.48 -3.49 -11.63
N SER A 66 -6.67 -2.31 -12.23
CA SER A 66 -7.75 -1.37 -11.89
C SER A 66 -7.89 -1.08 -10.38
N VAL A 67 -6.76 -0.96 -9.67
CA VAL A 67 -6.76 -0.87 -8.20
C VAL A 67 -7.42 0.42 -7.71
N ASP A 68 -7.37 1.49 -8.50
CA ASP A 68 -7.95 2.78 -8.14
C ASP A 68 -9.49 2.74 -8.01
N THR A 69 -10.15 1.78 -8.67
CA THR A 69 -11.62 1.63 -8.67
C THR A 69 -12.11 0.36 -7.99
N ILE A 70 -11.21 -0.45 -7.43
CA ILE A 70 -11.51 -1.79 -6.89
C ILE A 70 -12.62 -1.79 -5.84
N LEU A 71 -12.77 -0.72 -5.05
CA LEU A 71 -13.82 -0.66 -4.04
C LEU A 71 -15.21 -0.38 -4.62
N GLN A 72 -15.29 0.05 -5.88
CA GLN A 72 -16.53 0.36 -6.59
C GLN A 72 -16.91 -0.71 -7.61
N ASP A 73 -15.93 -1.31 -8.29
CA ASP A 73 -16.16 -2.20 -9.44
C ASP A 73 -15.92 -3.68 -9.15
N TYR A 74 -15.31 -4.02 -8.01
CA TYR A 74 -15.06 -5.41 -7.66
C TYR A 74 -16.37 -6.14 -7.31
N VAL A 75 -16.63 -7.22 -8.04
CA VAL A 75 -17.71 -8.17 -7.74
C VAL A 75 -17.08 -9.39 -7.09
N GLU A 76 -17.35 -9.58 -5.80
CA GLU A 76 -16.83 -10.72 -5.06
C GLU A 76 -17.40 -12.03 -5.62
N HIS A 77 -16.52 -12.99 -5.88
CA HIS A 77 -16.94 -14.34 -6.27
C HIS A 77 -17.61 -15.04 -5.08
N GLU A 78 -18.73 -15.73 -5.31
CA GLU A 78 -19.52 -16.37 -4.26
C GLU A 78 -18.69 -17.32 -3.37
N ALA A 79 -17.74 -18.05 -3.98
CA ALA A 79 -16.84 -18.92 -3.24
C ALA A 79 -15.92 -18.16 -2.25
N LEU A 80 -15.47 -16.96 -2.60
CA LEU A 80 -14.69 -16.13 -1.68
C LEU A 80 -15.55 -15.68 -0.51
N SER A 81 -16.76 -15.19 -0.80
CA SER A 81 -17.70 -14.73 0.23
C SER A 81 -18.08 -15.84 1.22
N LYS A 82 -18.25 -17.08 0.74
CA LYS A 82 -18.65 -18.23 1.57
C LYS A 82 -17.50 -18.90 2.30
N TYR A 83 -16.32 -18.99 1.69
CA TYR A 83 -15.28 -19.92 2.14
C TYR A 83 -13.94 -19.24 2.45
N PHE A 84 -13.73 -17.97 2.08
CA PHE A 84 -12.48 -17.29 2.39
C PHE A 84 -12.38 -17.02 3.91
N PRO A 85 -11.41 -17.60 4.62
CA PRO A 85 -11.40 -17.58 6.09
C PRO A 85 -10.74 -16.32 6.67
N GLY A 86 -10.84 -15.18 5.96
CA GLY A 86 -10.17 -13.92 6.32
C GLY A 86 -11.16 -12.84 6.77
N ASN A 87 -10.97 -12.29 7.97
CA ASN A 87 -11.86 -11.26 8.53
C ASN A 87 -11.08 -10.12 9.20
N LEU A 88 -11.65 -8.91 9.20
CA LEU A 88 -11.21 -7.80 10.05
C LEU A 88 -11.96 -7.89 11.39
N ILE A 89 -11.24 -8.06 12.50
CA ILE A 89 -11.86 -8.40 13.81
C ILE A 89 -11.76 -7.28 14.85
N GLY A 90 -11.29 -6.10 14.46
CA GLY A 90 -11.17 -4.93 15.34
C GLY A 90 -9.79 -4.28 15.25
N PHE A 91 -9.34 -3.70 16.35
CA PHE A 91 -8.07 -2.97 16.46
C PHE A 91 -7.27 -3.46 17.66
N ASP A 92 -5.94 -3.40 17.57
CA ASP A 92 -5.05 -3.70 18.69
C ASP A 92 -4.92 -2.51 19.66
N LYS A 93 -4.00 -2.62 20.63
CA LYS A 93 -3.76 -1.59 21.66
C LYS A 93 -3.19 -0.29 21.11
N GLU A 94 -2.61 -0.33 19.92
CA GLU A 94 -2.03 0.83 19.21
C GLU A 94 -3.01 1.36 18.15
N ASN A 95 -4.25 0.85 18.13
CA ASN A 95 -5.30 1.21 17.20
C ASN A 95 -4.98 0.82 15.73
N CYS A 96 -4.20 -0.25 15.53
CA CYS A 96 -3.96 -0.85 14.22
C CYS A 96 -5.05 -1.91 13.92
N PRO A 97 -5.65 -1.94 12.70
CA PRO A 97 -6.61 -2.96 12.30
C PRO A 97 -6.01 -4.37 12.40
N VAL A 98 -6.76 -5.27 13.03
CA VAL A 98 -6.39 -6.68 13.16
C VAL A 98 -7.13 -7.48 12.11
N LYS A 99 -6.37 -8.22 11.28
CA LYS A 99 -6.89 -9.19 10.32
C LYS A 99 -6.61 -10.60 10.80
N TYR A 100 -7.64 -11.42 10.92
CA TYR A 100 -7.55 -12.82 11.33
C TYR A 100 -7.77 -13.75 10.13
N PHE A 101 -6.97 -14.80 10.02
CA PHE A 101 -7.06 -15.82 8.99
C PHE A 101 -7.04 -17.21 9.61
N ALA A 102 -8.13 -17.97 9.47
CA ALA A 102 -8.19 -19.35 9.91
C ALA A 102 -7.66 -20.31 8.84
N PHE A 103 -6.34 -20.27 8.57
CA PHE A 103 -5.71 -21.07 7.50
C PHE A 103 -5.95 -22.58 7.62
N GLY A 104 -6.10 -23.11 8.83
CA GLY A 104 -6.41 -24.55 9.03
C GLY A 104 -7.75 -24.99 8.45
N ASN A 105 -8.67 -24.05 8.19
CA ASN A 105 -9.99 -24.31 7.60
C ASN A 105 -10.04 -24.00 6.10
N LEU A 106 -8.91 -23.59 5.50
CA LEU A 106 -8.85 -23.28 4.08
C LEU A 106 -8.84 -24.58 3.26
N ASP A 107 -9.86 -24.77 2.43
CA ASP A 107 -9.90 -25.86 1.45
C ASP A 107 -9.20 -25.43 0.15
N ALA A 108 -7.87 -25.50 0.15
CA ALA A 108 -7.00 -24.97 -0.91
C ALA A 108 -6.68 -25.97 -2.04
N LYS A 109 -7.49 -27.02 -2.24
CA LYS A 109 -7.21 -28.09 -3.21
C LYS A 109 -7.62 -27.79 -4.64
#